data_AF-F9P781-F1
#
_entry.id   AF-F9P781-F1
#
_cell.length_a   1.000
_cell.length_b   1.000
_cell.length_c   1.000
_cell.angle_alpha   90.00
_cell.angle_beta   90.00
_cell.angle_gamma   90.00
#
_symmetry.space_group_name_H-M   'P 1'
#
loop_
_entity.id
_entity.type
_entity.pdbx_description
1 polymer ?
#
loop_
_entity_poly.entity_id
_entity_poly.type
_entity_poly.pdbx_seq_one_letter_code
_entity_poly.pdbx_strand_id
1 'polypeptide(L)'
;MKPNDQFSFVKNNLISQDSTNLIRLYLPILGFDATSIYQYLLAFWDNGKSSYTFGHILNHLNLGMNALQKSLEILSAMRLIELYHAENYFQVYLQPTLSAVDFLANPVYRRLLEKKIGEAAVEALLPSQPRGEKQDVKLSEIFQVEETKVETQIKQNHFELDYFKQLMARENLRFDNEKEDLLVLFAIAEKKIGPGMRLIC
;
A
#
# COMPACT_ATOMS: atom_id res chain seq x y z
N MET A 1 -5.85 -21.64 17.63
CA MET A 1 -4.46 -21.20 17.82
C MET A 1 -3.92 -21.77 19.11
N LYS A 2 -2.79 -22.48 19.04
CA LYS A 2 -2.05 -23.10 20.13
C LYS A 2 -0.58 -22.67 20.07
N PRO A 3 0.20 -22.78 21.16
CA PRO A 3 1.61 -22.39 21.17
C PRO A 3 2.48 -23.07 20.09
N ASN A 4 2.17 -24.32 19.73
CA ASN A 4 2.91 -25.08 18.73
C ASN A 4 2.43 -24.84 17.29
N ASP A 5 1.33 -24.12 17.09
CA ASP A 5 0.90 -23.77 15.74
C ASP A 5 1.96 -22.85 15.11
N GLN A 6 2.21 -23.04 13.81
CA GLN A 6 3.22 -22.30 13.09
C GLN A 6 2.65 -21.08 12.37
N PHE A 7 3.44 -20.03 12.25
CA PHE A 7 3.18 -18.89 11.40
C PHE A 7 4.41 -18.54 10.55
N SER A 8 4.18 -17.84 9.44
CA SER A 8 5.23 -17.27 8.58
C SER A 8 4.82 -15.86 8.14
N PHE A 9 5.79 -15.05 7.71
CA PHE A 9 5.51 -13.74 7.15
C PHE A 9 5.22 -13.82 5.65
N VAL A 10 4.33 -12.96 5.16
CA VAL A 10 4.10 -12.82 3.72
C VAL A 10 5.33 -12.19 3.05
N LYS A 11 5.78 -12.81 1.96
CA LYS A 11 6.93 -12.35 1.17
C LYS A 11 6.67 -10.96 0.56
N ASN A 12 7.70 -10.13 0.58
CA ASN A 12 7.73 -8.74 0.11
C ASN A 12 6.74 -7.80 0.82
N ASN A 13 6.26 -8.16 2.01
CA ASN A 13 5.48 -7.28 2.87
C ASN A 13 6.38 -6.58 3.91
N LEU A 14 7.32 -5.77 3.44
CA LEU A 14 8.11 -4.89 4.30
C LEU A 14 7.37 -3.56 4.45
N ILE A 15 7.19 -3.12 5.69
CA ILE A 15 6.55 -1.83 6.00
C ILE A 15 7.50 -0.91 6.76
N SER A 16 7.34 0.40 6.53
CA SER A 16 8.09 1.41 7.27
C SER A 16 7.61 1.47 8.71
N GLN A 17 8.55 1.52 9.66
CA GLN A 17 8.22 1.67 11.07
C GLN A 17 8.04 3.16 11.40
N ASP A 18 6.87 3.52 11.91
CA ASP A 18 6.62 4.81 12.53
C ASP A 18 6.32 4.62 14.02
N SER A 19 7.39 4.62 14.81
CA SER A 19 7.32 4.47 16.27
C SER A 19 6.60 5.65 16.94
N THR A 20 6.63 6.83 16.34
CA THR A 20 6.00 8.03 16.91
C THR A 20 4.49 7.90 16.90
N ASN A 21 3.91 7.57 15.74
CA ASN A 21 2.47 7.37 15.62
C ASN A 21 2.01 6.11 16.35
N LEU A 22 2.82 5.05 16.36
CA LEU A 22 2.52 3.85 17.16
C LEU A 22 2.37 4.20 18.66
N ILE A 23 3.28 4.99 19.23
CA ILE A 23 3.23 5.36 20.65
C ILE A 23 2.13 6.40 20.93
N ARG A 24 2.01 7.44 20.10
CA ARG A 24 1.09 8.57 20.38
C ARG A 24 -0.37 8.23 20.09
N LEU A 25 -0.63 7.42 19.06
CA LEU A 25 -2.00 7.18 18.55
C LEU A 25 -2.50 5.78 18.89
N TYR A 26 -1.65 4.77 18.75
CA TYR A 26 -2.07 3.38 18.86
C TYR A 26 -1.90 2.79 20.26
N LEU A 27 -0.76 3.00 20.93
CA LEU A 27 -0.48 2.44 22.26
C LEU A 27 -1.60 2.70 23.29
N PRO A 28 -2.23 3.91 23.37
CA PRO A 28 -3.32 4.14 24.32
C PRO A 28 -4.55 3.26 24.08
N ILE A 29 -4.80 2.88 22.82
CA ILE A 29 -5.93 2.05 22.40
C ILE A 29 -5.58 0.57 22.52
N LEU A 30 -4.42 0.18 21.97
CA LEU A 30 -3.94 -1.19 21.89
C LEU A 30 -3.55 -1.76 23.26
N GLY A 31 -2.93 -0.93 24.11
CA GLY A 31 -2.23 -1.36 25.31
C GLY A 31 -0.85 -1.95 25.03
N PHE A 32 -0.11 -2.28 26.09
CA PHE A 32 1.28 -2.72 26.01
C PHE A 32 1.45 -4.04 25.26
N ASP A 33 0.67 -5.07 25.56
CA ASP A 33 0.84 -6.40 24.97
C ASP A 33 0.72 -6.37 23.45
N ALA A 34 -0.38 -5.81 22.93
CA ALA A 34 -0.61 -5.67 21.49
C ALA A 34 0.45 -4.81 20.81
N THR A 35 0.86 -3.70 21.44
CA THR A 35 1.90 -2.83 20.88
C THR A 35 3.26 -3.53 20.85
N SER A 36 3.59 -4.33 21.86
CA SER A 36 4.82 -5.13 21.92
C SER A 36 4.81 -6.26 20.90
N ILE A 37 3.67 -6.94 20.71
CA ILE A 37 3.51 -7.98 19.68
C ILE A 37 3.69 -7.39 18.27
N TYR A 38 3.08 -6.24 17.99
CA TYR A 38 3.24 -5.60 16.67
C TYR A 38 4.69 -5.21 16.39
N GLN A 39 5.38 -4.60 17.38
CA GLN A 39 6.82 -4.31 17.26
C GLN A 39 7.68 -5.56 17.09
N TYR A 40 7.35 -6.63 17.82
CA TYR A 40 8.01 -7.92 17.65
C TYR A 40 7.87 -8.43 16.21
N LEU A 41 6.65 -8.44 15.66
CA LEU A 41 6.41 -8.91 14.30
C LEU A 41 7.13 -8.06 13.26
N LEU A 42 7.20 -6.74 13.47
CA LEU A 42 7.97 -5.82 12.63
C LEU A 42 9.48 -6.09 12.69
N ALA A 43 10.04 -6.35 13.87
CA ALA A 43 11.47 -6.53 14.08
C ALA A 43 11.96 -7.91 13.60
N PHE A 44 11.13 -8.94 13.72
CA PHE A 44 11.46 -10.32 13.35
C PHE A 44 10.95 -10.71 11.95
N TRP A 45 10.39 -9.77 11.18
CA TRP A 45 9.99 -10.02 9.80
C TRP A 45 11.20 -10.47 8.97
N ASP A 46 11.10 -11.65 8.36
CA ASP A 46 12.23 -12.32 7.70
C ASP A 46 12.05 -12.47 6.17
N ASN A 47 11.08 -11.74 5.60
CA ASN A 47 10.66 -11.87 4.19
C ASN A 47 10.07 -13.25 3.82
N GLY A 48 9.47 -13.95 4.80
CA GLY A 48 8.83 -15.25 4.58
C GLY A 48 9.84 -16.37 4.32
N LYS A 49 11.04 -16.26 4.88
CA LYS A 49 12.11 -17.26 4.71
C LYS A 49 11.86 -18.51 5.57
N SER A 50 11.26 -18.33 6.74
CA SER A 50 11.09 -19.39 7.74
C SER A 50 9.66 -19.43 8.30
N SER A 51 9.35 -20.53 8.99
CA SER A 51 8.18 -20.60 9.86
C SER A 51 8.60 -20.63 11.33
N TYR A 52 7.76 -20.08 12.19
CA TYR A 52 7.98 -19.93 13.62
C TYR A 52 6.76 -20.43 14.38
N THR A 53 6.94 -20.93 15.59
CA THR A 53 5.80 -21.25 16.45
C THR A 53 5.32 -20.00 17.20
N PHE A 54 4.04 -19.93 17.54
CA PHE A 54 3.55 -18.85 18.43
C PHE A 54 4.25 -18.88 19.79
N GLY A 55 4.72 -20.04 20.24
CA GLY A 55 5.57 -20.18 21.44
C GLY A 55 6.85 -19.33 21.39
N HIS A 56 7.38 -19.04 20.20
CA HIS A 56 8.52 -18.14 20.05
C HIS A 56 8.16 -16.70 20.48
N ILE A 57 6.97 -16.21 20.12
CA ILE A 57 6.45 -14.90 20.55
C ILE A 57 6.23 -14.91 22.07
N LEU A 58 5.55 -15.95 22.58
CA LEU A 58 5.22 -16.08 24.01
C LEU A 58 6.48 -16.01 24.89
N ASN A 59 7.52 -16.76 24.51
CA ASN A 59 8.78 -16.80 25.25
C ASN A 59 9.52 -15.47 25.16
N HIS A 60 9.58 -14.85 23.98
CA HIS A 60 10.34 -13.61 23.78
C HIS A 60 9.71 -12.42 24.52
N LEU A 61 8.38 -12.36 24.57
CA LEU A 61 7.65 -11.27 25.21
C LEU A 61 7.23 -11.58 26.65
N ASN A 62 7.57 -12.77 27.17
CA ASN A 62 7.11 -13.28 28.46
C ASN A 62 5.58 -13.15 28.62
N LEU A 63 4.84 -13.65 27.61
CA LEU A 63 3.41 -13.44 27.45
C LEU A 63 2.64 -14.77 27.57
N GLY A 64 1.42 -14.72 28.11
CA GLY A 64 0.49 -15.85 28.10
C GLY A 64 -0.31 -15.97 26.80
N MET A 65 -0.76 -17.18 26.46
CA MET A 65 -1.51 -17.44 25.22
C MET A 65 -2.80 -16.61 25.09
N ASN A 66 -3.53 -16.41 26.21
CA ASN A 66 -4.76 -15.61 26.21
C ASN A 66 -4.49 -14.14 25.86
N ALA A 67 -3.40 -13.58 26.39
CA ALA A 67 -2.99 -12.21 26.09
C ALA A 67 -2.52 -12.09 24.62
N LEU A 68 -1.84 -13.12 24.08
CA LEU A 68 -1.48 -13.17 22.67
C LEU A 68 -2.72 -13.15 21.78
N GLN A 69 -3.68 -14.05 21.98
CA GLN A 69 -4.89 -14.12 21.17
C GLN A 69 -5.67 -12.81 21.18
N LYS A 70 -5.95 -12.29 22.37
CA LYS A 70 -6.67 -11.01 22.51
C LYS A 70 -5.92 -9.86 21.84
N SER A 71 -4.60 -9.83 21.97
CA SER A 71 -3.79 -8.79 21.34
C SER A 71 -3.79 -8.89 19.81
N LEU A 72 -3.73 -10.09 19.25
CA LEU A 72 -3.83 -10.31 17.81
C LEU A 72 -5.22 -9.93 17.27
N GLU A 73 -6.29 -10.19 18.02
CA GLU A 73 -7.64 -9.71 17.68
C GLU A 73 -7.70 -8.17 17.65
N ILE A 74 -7.14 -7.51 18.68
CA ILE A 74 -7.07 -6.04 18.73
C ILE A 74 -6.25 -5.48 17.56
N LEU A 75 -5.08 -6.07 17.26
CA LEU A 75 -4.24 -5.66 16.15
C LEU A 75 -4.94 -5.85 14.79
N SER A 76 -5.70 -6.94 14.64
CA SER A 76 -6.49 -7.20 13.43
C SER A 76 -7.65 -6.21 13.29
N ALA A 77 -8.35 -5.90 14.39
CA ALA A 77 -9.42 -4.91 14.41
C ALA A 77 -8.92 -3.50 14.10
N MET A 78 -7.70 -3.17 14.53
CA MET A 78 -7.02 -1.90 14.22
C MET A 78 -6.28 -1.93 12.87
N ARG A 79 -6.45 -2.99 12.08
CA ARG A 79 -5.87 -3.19 10.75
C ARG A 79 -4.36 -2.97 10.70
N LEU A 80 -3.67 -3.39 11.76
CA LEU A 80 -2.20 -3.39 11.83
C LEU A 80 -1.62 -4.74 11.39
N ILE A 81 -2.41 -5.80 11.51
CA ILE A 81 -2.06 -7.13 11.00
C ILE A 81 -3.30 -7.75 10.33
N GLU A 82 -3.06 -8.68 9.43
CA GLU A 82 -4.04 -9.65 8.97
C GLU A 82 -3.46 -11.05 9.16
N LEU A 83 -4.24 -11.92 9.79
CA LEU A 83 -3.87 -13.32 10.02
C LEU A 83 -4.68 -14.22 9.11
N TYR A 84 -3.98 -14.83 8.14
CA TYR A 84 -4.56 -15.80 7.23
C TYR A 84 -4.35 -17.20 7.79
N HIS A 85 -5.44 -17.95 7.94
CA HIS A 85 -5.38 -19.34 8.41
C HIS A 85 -5.45 -20.27 7.20
N ALA A 86 -4.36 -21.00 6.95
CA ALA A 86 -4.31 -22.13 6.04
C ALA A 86 -4.51 -23.44 6.83
N GLU A 87 -4.53 -24.60 6.16
CA GLU A 87 -4.90 -25.87 6.80
C GLU A 87 -4.15 -26.17 8.11
N ASN A 88 -2.83 -25.95 8.14
CA ASN A 88 -1.97 -26.28 9.29
C ASN A 88 -0.99 -25.16 9.68
N TYR A 89 -1.14 -23.95 9.15
CA TYR A 89 -0.24 -22.83 9.45
C TYR A 89 -0.91 -21.46 9.24
N PHE A 90 -0.32 -20.42 9.83
CA PHE A 90 -0.77 -19.05 9.72
C PHE A 90 0.17 -18.22 8.83
N GLN A 91 -0.38 -17.26 8.10
CA GLN A 91 0.40 -16.21 7.46
C GLN A 91 0.08 -14.86 8.09
N VAL A 92 1.14 -14.15 8.46
CA VAL A 92 1.07 -12.80 9.00
C VAL A 92 1.32 -11.81 7.87
N TYR A 93 0.32 -11.00 7.57
CA TYR A 93 0.45 -9.82 6.72
C TYR A 93 0.49 -8.58 7.61
N LEU A 94 1.56 -7.80 7.52
CA LEU A 94 1.75 -6.56 8.27
C LEU A 94 1.16 -5.38 7.50
N GLN A 95 0.55 -4.45 8.22
CA GLN A 95 0.03 -3.19 7.68
C GLN A 95 0.72 -2.02 8.39
N PRO A 96 1.08 -0.93 7.70
CA PRO A 96 1.71 0.22 8.32
C PRO A 96 0.74 0.95 9.24
N THR A 97 1.27 1.68 10.21
CA THR A 97 0.48 2.66 10.97
C THR A 97 0.00 3.78 10.06
N LEU A 98 -1.18 4.32 10.35
CA LEU A 98 -1.69 5.50 9.66
C LEU A 98 -0.88 6.74 10.08
N SER A 99 -0.82 7.71 9.17
CA SER A 99 -0.38 9.06 9.53
C SER A 99 -1.32 9.65 10.57
N ALA A 100 -0.85 10.63 11.35
CA ALA A 100 -1.70 11.32 12.34
C ALA A 100 -2.94 11.96 11.70
N VAL A 101 -2.82 12.46 10.47
CA VAL A 101 -3.93 13.07 9.72
C VAL A 101 -4.97 12.01 9.36
N ASP A 102 -4.55 10.89 8.75
CA ASP A 102 -5.47 9.83 8.33
C ASP A 102 -6.11 9.12 9.52
N PHE A 103 -5.35 8.92 10.60
CA PHE A 103 -5.84 8.31 11.83
C PHE A 103 -6.95 9.15 12.47
N LEU A 104 -6.73 10.47 12.60
CA LEU A 104 -7.68 11.39 13.24
C LEU A 104 -8.84 11.80 12.32
N ALA A 105 -8.69 11.64 11.01
CA ALA A 105 -9.79 11.79 10.05
C ALA A 105 -10.84 10.67 10.19
N ASN A 106 -10.47 9.49 10.72
CA ASN A 106 -11.41 8.42 10.99
C ASN A 106 -12.15 8.68 12.33
N PRO A 107 -13.48 8.90 12.30
CA PRO A 107 -14.25 9.26 13.50
C PRO A 107 -14.23 8.15 14.57
N VAL A 108 -14.14 6.89 14.17
CA VAL A 108 -14.08 5.75 15.11
C VAL A 108 -12.74 5.74 15.83
N TYR A 109 -11.64 5.90 15.11
CA TYR A 109 -10.29 5.88 15.70
C TYR A 109 -10.05 7.09 16.59
N ARG A 110 -10.48 8.27 16.13
CA ARG A 110 -10.48 9.47 16.95
C ARG A 110 -11.26 9.26 18.24
N ARG A 111 -12.49 8.73 18.19
CA ARG A 111 -13.31 8.54 19.39
C ARG A 111 -12.72 7.51 20.35
N LEU A 112 -12.09 6.46 19.84
CA LEU A 112 -11.36 5.48 20.66
C LEU A 112 -10.19 6.13 21.39
N LEU A 113 -9.42 6.99 20.71
CA LEU A 113 -8.30 7.69 21.32
C LEU A 113 -8.78 8.73 22.36
N GLU A 114 -9.80 9.52 22.04
CA GLU A 114 -10.41 10.49 22.96
C GLU A 114 -10.89 9.81 24.25
N LYS A 115 -11.48 8.62 24.16
CA LYS A 115 -11.89 7.84 25.34
C LYS A 115 -10.70 7.43 26.23
N LYS A 116 -9.50 7.34 25.67
CA LYS A 116 -8.29 6.90 26.38
C LYS A 116 -7.50 8.04 27.00
N ILE A 117 -7.35 9.15 26.29
CA ILE A 117 -6.47 10.27 26.70
C ILE A 117 -7.21 11.60 26.87
N GLY A 118 -8.49 11.67 26.55
CA GLY A 118 -9.31 12.89 26.59
C GLY A 118 -9.24 13.70 25.29
N GLU A 119 -10.30 14.48 25.03
CA GLU A 119 -10.45 15.28 23.81
C GLU A 119 -9.34 16.36 23.69
N ALA A 120 -9.04 17.07 24.78
CA ALA A 120 -7.99 18.09 24.79
C ALA A 120 -6.60 17.54 24.44
N ALA A 121 -6.28 16.31 24.88
CA ALA A 121 -5.00 15.69 24.55
C ALA A 121 -4.93 15.28 23.08
N VAL A 122 -6.06 14.82 22.51
CA VAL A 122 -6.16 14.49 21.07
C VAL A 122 -6.01 15.74 20.21
N GLU A 123 -6.64 16.86 20.58
CA GLU A 123 -6.50 18.12 19.85
C GLU A 123 -5.05 18.62 19.84
N ALA A 124 -4.31 18.44 20.93
CA ALA A 124 -2.89 18.78 21.00
C ALA A 124 -1.98 17.92 20.10
N LEU A 125 -2.47 16.81 19.54
CA LEU A 125 -1.72 15.98 18.59
C LEU A 125 -1.77 16.53 17.16
N LEU A 126 -2.74 17.40 16.85
CA LEU A 126 -2.89 17.97 15.51
C LEU A 126 -1.81 19.03 15.25
N PRO A 127 -1.18 19.03 14.06
CA PRO A 127 -0.23 20.07 13.71
C PRO A 127 -0.92 21.43 13.70
N SER A 128 -0.24 22.43 14.24
CA SER A 128 -0.68 23.82 14.07
C SER A 128 -0.59 24.22 12.61
N GLN A 129 -1.56 25.00 12.13
CA GLN A 129 -1.54 25.56 10.78
C GLN A 129 -0.25 26.38 10.58
N PRO A 130 0.51 26.17 9.49
CA PRO A 130 1.71 26.94 9.22
C PRO A 130 1.37 28.42 9.06
N ARG A 131 2.24 29.30 9.56
CA ARG A 131 2.08 30.75 9.40
C ARG A 131 2.80 31.19 8.12
N GLY A 132 2.06 31.74 7.16
CA GLY A 132 2.60 32.30 5.92
C GLY A 132 1.92 31.78 4.67
N GLU A 133 2.35 32.28 3.51
CA GLU A 133 1.90 31.79 2.21
C GLU A 133 2.69 30.53 1.84
N LYS A 134 1.98 29.51 1.35
CA LYS A 134 2.63 28.32 0.80
C LYS A 134 3.33 28.72 -0.49
N GLN A 135 4.64 28.53 -0.54
CA GLN A 135 5.36 28.65 -1.80
C GLN A 135 4.94 27.49 -2.72
N ASP A 136 4.17 27.82 -3.75
CA ASP A 136 3.78 26.86 -4.79
C ASP A 136 4.93 26.77 -5.78
N VAL A 137 5.58 25.60 -5.83
CA VAL A 137 6.62 25.33 -6.82
C VAL A 137 6.11 24.22 -7.71
N LYS A 138 5.99 24.51 -9.00
CA LYS A 138 5.51 23.53 -9.96
C LYS A 138 6.65 22.57 -10.30
N LEU A 139 6.33 21.29 -10.32
CA LEU A 139 7.31 20.24 -10.61
C LEU A 139 7.99 20.46 -11.98
N SER A 140 7.24 20.99 -12.96
CA SER A 140 7.72 21.34 -14.31
C SER A 140 8.75 22.47 -14.34
N GLU A 141 8.79 23.33 -13.32
CA GLU A 141 9.76 24.45 -13.26
C GLU A 141 11.12 23.99 -12.73
N ILE A 142 11.14 22.94 -11.89
CA ILE A 142 12.36 22.40 -11.30
C ILE A 142 12.94 21.29 -12.18
N PHE A 143 12.10 20.38 -12.61
CA PHE A 143 12.50 19.25 -13.44
C PHE A 143 12.13 19.60 -14.87
N GLN A 144 13.13 20.10 -15.59
CA GLN A 144 13.11 20.07 -17.05
C GLN A 144 13.06 18.59 -17.42
N VAL A 145 11.86 18.12 -17.75
CA VAL A 145 11.74 16.87 -18.49
C VAL A 145 12.49 17.15 -19.77
N GLU A 146 13.59 16.45 -20.02
CA GLU A 146 14.18 16.44 -21.35
C GLU A 146 13.04 16.05 -22.28
N GLU A 147 12.55 17.02 -23.04
CA GLU A 147 11.75 16.78 -24.21
C GLU A 147 12.67 15.99 -25.16
N THR A 148 12.71 14.66 -25.00
CA THR A 148 12.57 13.84 -26.20
C THR A 148 11.32 14.42 -26.83
N LYS A 149 11.49 15.12 -27.96
CA LYS A 149 10.44 15.84 -28.67
C LYS A 149 9.26 14.90 -28.94
N VAL A 150 8.42 14.74 -27.93
CA VAL A 150 7.04 14.35 -28.07
C VAL A 150 6.37 15.69 -28.17
N GLU A 151 6.36 16.21 -29.40
CA GLU A 151 5.45 17.28 -29.76
C GLU A 151 4.07 16.81 -29.30
N THR A 152 3.60 17.37 -28.20
CA THR A 152 2.21 17.30 -27.79
C THR A 152 1.41 18.18 -28.75
N GLN A 153 1.33 17.75 -30.01
CA GLN A 153 0.12 17.94 -30.77
C GLN A 153 -0.86 16.89 -30.27
N ILE A 154 -1.59 17.25 -29.21
CA ILE A 154 -2.85 16.60 -28.88
C ILE A 154 -3.80 16.89 -30.04
N LYS A 155 -3.68 16.09 -31.10
CA LYS A 155 -4.80 15.66 -31.92
C LYS A 155 -4.88 14.15 -31.71
N GLN A 156 -5.78 13.79 -30.81
CA GLN A 156 -6.14 12.42 -30.50
C GLN A 156 -6.51 11.67 -31.78
N ASN A 157 -5.58 10.91 -32.32
CA ASN A 157 -5.87 9.71 -33.07
C ASN A 157 -5.44 8.54 -32.18
N HIS A 158 -6.25 8.28 -31.14
CA HIS A 158 -6.03 7.14 -30.26
C HIS A 158 -6.23 5.87 -31.11
N PHE A 159 -5.23 4.99 -31.14
CA PHE A 159 -5.41 3.67 -31.71
C PHE A 159 -6.35 2.89 -30.81
N GLU A 160 -7.61 2.75 -31.22
CA GLU A 160 -8.62 1.99 -30.48
C GLU A 160 -8.46 0.49 -30.78
N LEU A 161 -7.76 -0.22 -29.90
CA LEU A 161 -7.48 -1.63 -30.04
C LEU A 161 -8.75 -2.47 -30.21
N ASP A 162 -9.82 -2.10 -29.52
CA ASP A 162 -11.10 -2.82 -29.58
C ASP A 162 -11.77 -2.68 -30.95
N TYR A 163 -11.70 -1.49 -31.56
CA TYR A 163 -12.19 -1.28 -32.91
C TYR A 163 -11.37 -2.08 -33.94
N PHE A 164 -10.04 -2.11 -33.78
CA PHE A 164 -9.16 -2.92 -34.62
C PHE A 164 -9.47 -4.43 -34.50
N LYS A 165 -9.70 -4.93 -33.29
CA LYS A 165 -10.12 -6.31 -33.04
C LYS A 165 -11.44 -6.66 -33.74
N GLN A 166 -12.40 -5.73 -33.76
CA GLN A 166 -13.66 -5.91 -34.48
C GLN A 166 -13.46 -5.99 -36.01
N LEU A 167 -12.59 -5.16 -36.58
CA LEU A 167 -12.22 -5.21 -38.00
C LEU A 167 -11.53 -6.53 -38.37
N MET A 168 -10.57 -6.97 -37.56
CA MET A 168 -9.89 -8.26 -37.75
C MET A 168 -10.88 -9.41 -37.74
N ALA A 169 -11.80 -9.44 -36.76
CA ALA A 169 -12.83 -10.46 -36.68
C ALA A 169 -13.78 -10.46 -37.89
N ARG A 170 -14.11 -9.27 -38.45
CA ARG A 170 -14.93 -9.14 -39.66
C ARG A 170 -14.22 -9.71 -40.89
N GLU A 171 -12.91 -9.53 -40.99
CA GLU A 171 -12.06 -10.09 -42.06
C GLU A 171 -11.59 -11.53 -41.74
N ASN A 172 -12.13 -12.16 -40.69
CA ASN A 172 -11.80 -13.50 -40.21
C ASN A 172 -10.31 -13.70 -39.83
N LEU A 173 -9.64 -12.61 -39.47
CA LEU A 173 -8.28 -12.57 -38.95
C LEU A 173 -8.30 -12.63 -37.41
N ARG A 174 -7.27 -13.27 -36.83
CA ARG A 174 -7.07 -13.38 -35.38
C ARG A 174 -5.60 -13.15 -35.05
N PHE A 175 -5.31 -12.81 -33.80
CA PHE A 175 -3.94 -12.79 -33.31
C PHE A 175 -3.45 -14.21 -33.08
N ASP A 176 -2.22 -14.51 -33.50
CA ASP A 176 -1.58 -15.79 -33.23
C ASP A 176 -0.94 -15.78 -31.83
N ASN A 177 -0.32 -14.65 -31.46
CA ASN A 177 0.16 -14.38 -30.10
C ASN A 177 -0.16 -12.94 -29.70
N GLU A 178 -1.29 -12.76 -29.02
CA GLU A 178 -1.82 -11.44 -28.68
C GLU A 178 -0.78 -10.51 -28.01
N LYS A 179 0.10 -11.01 -27.14
CA LYS A 179 1.06 -10.14 -26.45
C LYS A 179 2.19 -9.64 -27.35
N GLU A 180 2.72 -10.49 -28.22
CA GLU A 180 3.79 -10.12 -29.16
C GLU A 180 3.23 -9.32 -30.34
N ASP A 181 2.08 -9.74 -30.86
CA ASP A 181 1.41 -9.07 -31.98
C ASP A 181 0.93 -7.67 -31.60
N LEU A 182 0.51 -7.46 -30.36
CA LEU A 182 0.15 -6.11 -29.86
C LEU A 182 1.37 -5.17 -29.84
N LEU A 183 2.53 -5.64 -29.39
CA LEU A 183 3.75 -4.82 -29.37
C LEU A 183 4.17 -4.39 -30.78
N VAL A 184 4.08 -5.32 -31.73
CA VAL A 184 4.35 -5.04 -33.15
C VAL A 184 3.29 -4.09 -33.73
N LEU A 185 2.02 -4.28 -33.38
CA LEU A 185 0.91 -3.45 -33.84
C LEU A 185 1.02 -2.00 -33.34
N PHE A 186 1.36 -1.81 -32.05
CA PHE A 186 1.64 -0.48 -31.50
C PHE A 186 2.84 0.16 -32.19
N ALA A 187 3.93 -0.57 -32.41
CA ALA A 187 5.10 -0.06 -33.12
C ALA A 187 4.80 0.31 -34.59
N ILE A 188 3.92 -0.42 -35.28
CA ILE A 188 3.48 -0.10 -36.66
C ILE A 188 2.56 1.13 -36.67
N ALA A 189 1.64 1.23 -35.70
CA ALA A 189 0.74 2.37 -35.56
C ALA A 189 1.54 3.67 -35.32
N GLU A 190 2.58 3.60 -34.49
CA GLU A 190 3.51 4.72 -34.27
C GLU A 190 4.33 5.06 -35.53
N LYS A 191 4.81 4.04 -36.28
CA LYS A 191 5.66 4.25 -37.46
C LYS A 191 4.92 4.82 -38.68
N LYS A 192 3.62 4.56 -38.83
CA LYS A 192 2.80 5.13 -39.93
C LYS A 192 2.37 6.58 -39.68
N ILE A 193 2.50 7.08 -38.46
CA ILE A 193 2.14 8.45 -38.07
C ILE A 193 3.45 9.21 -37.83
N GLY A 194 4.18 9.51 -38.92
CA GLY A 194 5.41 10.31 -38.94
C GLY A 194 5.26 11.58 -39.80
N PRO A 195 6.13 12.60 -39.62
CA PRO A 195 5.80 14.02 -39.75
C PRO A 195 5.75 14.54 -41.19
N GLY A 196 4.80 15.43 -41.45
CA GLY A 196 4.91 16.45 -42.50
C GLY A 196 4.92 15.99 -43.94
N MET A 197 3.74 15.76 -44.52
CA MET A 197 3.54 15.94 -45.95
C MET A 197 2.48 17.02 -46.17
N ARG A 198 2.95 18.23 -46.52
CA ARG A 198 2.12 19.26 -47.14
C ARG A 198 1.54 18.68 -48.42
N LEU A 199 0.23 18.60 -48.51
CA LEU A 199 -0.45 18.68 -49.80
C LEU A 199 -1.18 20.01 -49.82
N ILE A 200 -0.59 20.89 -50.61
CA ILE A 200 -1.18 22.11 -51.14
C ILE A 200 -2.17 21.68 -52.23
N CYS A 201 -3.30 22.39 -52.27
CA CYS A 201 -4.51 22.24 -53.10
C CYS A 201 -5.57 21.31 -52.52
#